data_AF-A0A2D0N9V8-F1
#
_entry.id   AF-A0A2D0N9V8-F1
#
_cell.length_a   1.000
_cell.length_b   1.000
_cell.length_c   1.000
_cell.angle_alpha   90.00
_cell.angle_beta   90.00
_cell.angle_gamma   90.00
#
_symmetry.space_group_name_H-M   'P 1'
#
loop_
_entity.id
_entity.type
_entity.pdbx_description
1 polymer ?
#
loop_
_entity_poly.entity_id
_entity_poly.type
_entity_poly.pdbx_seq_one_letter_code
_entity_poly.pdbx_strand_id
1 'polypeptide(L)'
;MKTTFSAMKNTLSVALLAGLFLLTSCEKESTGTPGSEDAITDEEAVALVEGAMALEAEGLTAELDAAIEVTQPMLQKSPTNPYCGISNDSTVTHTFTSARFDGNLSTDWQWMLNCDDNDLPVSLTYNRTGEVSYESLRLISSDYAEGNWSMTNLLGGAEYLFNGSYERNGTQESKVRNQTSLESTVKFNLTDLAVGKVKRQINSGAATFTITGETSTGNSYSLSGTIIFLGDGAAEVVINGTVYAIDLY
;
A
#
# COMPACT_ATOMS: atom_id res chain seq x y z
N MET A 1 -60.14 -50.40 -9.72
CA MET A 1 -59.72 -51.79 -9.45
C MET A 1 -58.92 -51.77 -8.16
N LYS A 2 -59.57 -52.19 -7.06
CA LYS A 2 -58.98 -52.39 -5.73
C LYS A 2 -58.39 -53.79 -5.68
N THR A 3 -57.23 -53.97 -5.05
CA THR A 3 -56.90 -55.19 -4.29
C THR A 3 -55.75 -54.91 -3.31
N THR A 4 -56.14 -54.83 -2.04
CA THR A 4 -55.40 -55.07 -0.80
C THR A 4 -55.13 -56.56 -0.59
N PHE A 5 -54.02 -56.96 0.06
CA PHE A 5 -53.84 -58.14 0.95
C PHE A 5 -52.42 -58.04 1.57
N SER A 6 -52.21 -57.68 2.85
CA SER A 6 -52.42 -58.37 4.14
C SER A 6 -51.37 -59.44 4.52
N ALA A 7 -50.43 -59.02 5.36
CA ALA A 7 -49.84 -59.63 6.57
C ALA A 7 -49.58 -61.16 6.68
N MET A 8 -48.36 -61.51 7.12
CA MET A 8 -48.13 -62.64 8.03
C MET A 8 -46.93 -62.36 8.98
N LYS A 9 -47.08 -62.79 10.24
CA LYS A 9 -46.29 -62.48 11.44
C LYS A 9 -45.23 -63.55 11.75
N ASN A 10 -44.33 -63.19 12.69
CA ASN A 10 -43.54 -64.04 13.62
C ASN A 10 -42.30 -64.74 13.01
N THR A 11 -41.12 -64.84 13.64
CA THR A 11 -40.77 -64.86 15.08
C THR A 11 -39.25 -64.59 15.26
N LEU A 12 -38.93 -63.77 16.27
CA LEU A 12 -37.79 -63.81 17.21
C LEU A 12 -36.55 -64.71 16.88
N SER A 13 -35.35 -64.10 16.78
CA SER A 13 -34.15 -64.56 17.50
C SER A 13 -33.03 -63.51 17.49
N VAL A 14 -32.50 -63.30 18.68
CA VAL A 14 -31.52 -62.29 19.11
C VAL A 14 -30.11 -62.67 18.62
N ALA A 15 -29.40 -61.72 18.02
CA ALA A 15 -27.94 -61.71 17.97
C ALA A 15 -27.47 -60.29 18.25
N LEU A 16 -27.09 -60.07 19.51
CA LEU A 16 -26.47 -58.88 20.04
C LEU A 16 -25.02 -58.83 19.51
N LEU A 17 -24.77 -58.03 18.47
CA LEU A 17 -23.41 -57.68 18.07
C LEU A 17 -23.20 -56.19 18.40
N ALA A 18 -22.59 -55.95 19.56
CA ALA A 18 -22.07 -54.66 19.95
C ALA A 18 -20.93 -54.28 19.00
N GLY A 19 -21.28 -53.58 17.92
CA GLY A 19 -20.30 -52.87 17.10
C GLY A 19 -19.81 -51.67 17.89
N LEU A 20 -18.61 -51.79 18.44
CA LEU A 20 -17.87 -50.66 19.00
C LEU A 20 -17.83 -49.53 17.97
N PHE A 21 -18.50 -48.44 18.28
CA PHE A 21 -18.19 -47.13 17.72
C PHE A 21 -16.76 -46.78 18.12
N LEU A 22 -15.80 -47.08 17.24
CA LEU A 22 -14.51 -46.42 17.26
C LEU A 22 -14.73 -45.00 16.74
N LEU A 23 -15.14 -44.11 17.66
CA LEU A 23 -14.91 -42.68 17.50
C LEU A 23 -13.38 -42.51 17.53
N THR A 24 -12.74 -42.55 16.37
CA THR A 24 -11.39 -42.04 16.22
C THR A 24 -11.48 -40.52 16.29
N SER A 25 -11.59 -39.99 17.51
CA SER A 25 -11.20 -38.61 17.80
C SER A 25 -9.70 -38.55 17.55
N CYS A 26 -9.32 -38.12 16.35
CA CYS A 26 -8.01 -37.54 16.16
C CYS A 26 -8.01 -36.21 16.91
N GLU A 27 -7.74 -36.26 18.21
CA GLU A 27 -7.00 -35.17 18.84
C GLU A 27 -5.64 -35.14 18.14
N LYS A 28 -5.56 -34.33 17.08
CA LYS A 28 -4.27 -33.67 16.83
C LYS A 28 -4.09 -32.78 18.04
N GLU A 29 -3.25 -33.22 18.98
CA GLU A 29 -2.57 -32.27 19.85
C GLU A 29 -1.79 -31.32 18.93
N SER A 30 -2.44 -30.21 18.60
CA SER A 30 -1.77 -29.04 18.09
C SER A 30 -1.04 -28.40 19.26
N THR A 31 0.17 -28.88 19.53
CA THR A 31 1.20 -28.11 20.24
C THR A 31 1.87 -27.08 19.32
N GLY A 32 1.16 -26.64 18.28
CA GLY A 32 1.41 -25.35 17.66
C GLY A 32 0.56 -24.32 18.39
N THR A 33 1.19 -23.26 18.89
CA THR A 33 0.55 -21.95 19.05
C THR A 33 -0.48 -21.77 17.94
N PRO A 34 -1.73 -21.35 18.21
CA PRO A 34 -2.64 -20.95 17.14
C PRO A 34 -1.84 -19.97 16.29
N GLY A 35 -1.53 -20.34 15.04
CA GLY A 35 -1.06 -19.36 14.07
C GLY A 35 -2.13 -18.28 14.13
N SER A 36 -1.74 -17.08 14.53
CA SER A 36 -2.66 -15.95 14.56
C SER A 36 -3.36 -15.96 13.21
N GLU A 37 -4.68 -16.12 13.19
CA GLU A 37 -5.42 -15.69 12.01
C GLU A 37 -4.95 -14.24 11.78
N ASP A 38 -4.40 -13.97 10.60
CA ASP A 38 -3.88 -12.65 10.29
C ASP A 38 -5.01 -11.65 10.57
N ALA A 39 -4.75 -10.66 11.45
CA ALA A 39 -5.83 -9.77 11.90
C ALA A 39 -6.42 -8.94 10.75
N ILE A 40 -5.70 -8.88 9.62
CA ILE A 40 -6.20 -8.40 8.33
C ILE A 40 -5.86 -9.40 7.23
N THR A 41 -6.70 -9.43 6.19
CA THR A 41 -6.47 -10.24 4.99
C THR A 41 -5.43 -9.62 4.06
N ASP A 42 -4.80 -10.43 3.20
CA ASP A 42 -3.90 -9.92 2.16
C ASP A 42 -4.60 -8.89 1.25
N GLU A 43 -5.90 -9.05 0.94
CA GLU A 43 -6.60 -8.07 0.11
C GLU A 43 -6.88 -6.73 0.82
N GLU A 44 -6.99 -6.74 2.16
CA GLU A 44 -7.03 -5.51 2.96
C GLU A 44 -5.66 -4.84 2.99
N ALA A 45 -4.59 -5.62 3.17
CA ALA A 45 -3.22 -5.13 3.09
C ALA A 45 -2.90 -4.50 1.72
N VAL A 46 -3.33 -5.15 0.62
CA VAL A 46 -3.18 -4.61 -0.74
C VAL A 46 -3.97 -3.31 -0.91
N ALA A 47 -5.17 -3.19 -0.34
CA ALA A 47 -5.95 -1.95 -0.42
C ALA A 47 -5.26 -0.78 0.30
N LEU A 48 -4.64 -1.04 1.47
CA LEU A 48 -3.83 -0.05 2.20
C LEU A 48 -2.60 0.39 1.38
N VAL A 49 -1.90 -0.56 0.77
CA VAL A 49 -0.73 -0.29 -0.08
C VAL A 49 -1.13 0.51 -1.33
N GLU A 50 -2.18 0.09 -2.03
CA GLU A 50 -2.71 0.75 -3.22
C GLU A 50 -3.11 2.20 -2.91
N GLY A 51 -3.89 2.41 -1.83
CA GLY A 51 -4.31 3.74 -1.40
C GLY A 51 -3.15 4.65 -0.99
N ALA A 52 -2.09 4.10 -0.37
CA ALA A 52 -0.91 4.87 0.00
C ALA A 52 0.02 5.16 -1.18
N MET A 53 -0.11 4.46 -2.32
CA MET A 53 0.75 4.65 -3.48
C MET A 53 0.09 5.42 -4.62
N ALA A 54 -1.21 5.27 -4.84
CA ALA A 54 -1.90 5.76 -6.03
C ALA A 54 -1.81 7.29 -6.19
N LEU A 55 -1.65 7.76 -7.42
CA LEU A 55 -1.63 9.18 -7.78
C LEU A 55 -2.94 9.87 -7.35
N GLU A 56 -4.07 9.27 -7.72
CA GLU A 56 -5.40 9.84 -7.45
C GLU A 56 -5.79 9.84 -5.96
N ALA A 57 -5.08 9.09 -5.12
CA ALA A 57 -5.24 9.08 -3.67
C ALA A 57 -4.32 10.08 -2.96
N GLU A 58 -3.59 10.92 -3.70
CA GLU A 58 -2.52 11.80 -3.18
C GLU A 58 -1.46 10.99 -2.40
N GLY A 59 -1.17 9.78 -2.88
CA GLY A 59 -0.19 8.85 -2.30
C GLY A 59 1.23 9.17 -2.75
N LEU A 60 2.14 8.20 -2.52
CA LEU A 60 3.55 8.27 -2.89
C LEU A 60 3.76 8.78 -4.32
N THR A 61 2.99 8.27 -5.28
CA THR A 61 3.16 8.62 -6.69
C THR A 61 2.84 10.10 -6.96
N ALA A 62 1.84 10.66 -6.28
CA ALA A 62 1.51 12.09 -6.38
C ALA A 62 2.61 12.97 -5.78
N GLU A 63 3.22 12.52 -4.69
CA GLU A 63 4.31 13.25 -4.06
C GLU A 63 5.57 13.32 -4.93
N LEU A 64 5.92 12.22 -5.61
CA LEU A 64 7.02 12.23 -6.58
C LEU A 64 6.72 13.14 -7.78
N ASP A 65 5.48 13.14 -8.28
CA ASP A 65 5.06 14.03 -9.37
C ASP A 65 5.18 15.50 -8.94
N ALA A 66 4.66 15.84 -7.76
CA ALA A 66 4.74 17.19 -7.19
C ALA A 66 6.19 17.64 -6.97
N ALA A 67 7.05 16.77 -6.44
CA ALA A 67 8.48 17.05 -6.27
C ALA A 67 9.15 17.41 -7.61
N ILE A 68 8.82 16.71 -8.69
CA ILE A 68 9.35 17.04 -10.02
C ILE A 68 8.73 18.35 -10.53
N GLU A 69 7.41 18.51 -10.43
CA GLU A 69 6.70 19.69 -10.94
C GLU A 69 7.26 20.99 -10.35
N VAL A 70 7.44 21.06 -9.04
CA VAL A 70 7.88 22.30 -8.37
C VAL A 70 9.37 22.59 -8.58
N THR A 71 10.18 21.57 -8.87
CA THR A 71 11.64 21.71 -8.90
C THR A 71 12.24 21.70 -10.31
N GLN A 72 11.59 21.05 -11.28
CA GLN A 72 12.09 20.96 -12.66
C GLN A 72 12.40 22.32 -13.29
N PRO A 73 11.61 23.40 -13.09
CA PRO A 73 11.93 24.72 -13.65
C PRO A 73 13.20 25.35 -13.04
N MET A 74 13.68 24.84 -11.90
CA MET A 74 14.86 25.32 -11.17
C MET A 74 16.15 24.61 -11.63
N LEU A 75 16.05 23.54 -12.43
CA LEU A 75 17.18 22.73 -12.91
C LEU A 75 17.91 23.37 -14.10
N GLN A 76 18.24 24.66 -14.00
CA GLN A 76 18.90 25.39 -15.07
C GLN A 76 20.37 24.99 -15.20
N LYS A 77 20.81 24.77 -16.44
CA LYS A 77 22.24 24.62 -16.79
C LYS A 77 22.85 26.01 -16.97
N SER A 78 23.12 26.69 -15.86
CA SER A 78 23.73 28.02 -15.81
C SER A 78 25.05 27.96 -15.03
N PRO A 79 26.07 28.76 -15.36
CA PRO A 79 27.30 28.88 -14.55
C PRO A 79 27.06 29.37 -13.12
N THR A 80 25.89 29.97 -12.88
CA THR A 80 25.40 30.35 -11.55
C THR A 80 23.91 30.02 -11.50
N ASN A 81 23.53 28.95 -10.81
CA ASN A 81 22.14 28.62 -10.57
C ASN A 81 21.69 29.30 -9.26
N PRO A 82 20.74 30.26 -9.31
CA PRO A 82 20.38 31.06 -8.15
C PRO A 82 19.63 30.28 -7.05
N TYR A 83 19.25 29.02 -7.31
CA TYR A 83 18.53 28.16 -6.35
C TYR A 83 19.46 27.23 -5.57
N CYS A 84 20.75 27.19 -5.90
CA CYS A 84 21.72 26.32 -5.22
C CYS A 84 21.83 26.65 -3.72
N GLY A 85 21.64 25.63 -2.88
CA GLY A 85 21.75 25.73 -1.42
C GLY A 85 20.64 26.54 -0.75
N ILE A 86 19.62 26.97 -1.49
CA ILE A 86 18.48 27.72 -0.94
C ILE A 86 17.34 26.75 -0.64
N SER A 87 16.88 26.77 0.61
CA SER A 87 15.66 26.07 1.02
C SER A 87 14.43 26.87 0.59
N ASN A 88 13.45 26.19 0.03
CA ASN A 88 12.15 26.75 -0.34
C ASN A 88 11.05 25.87 0.24
N ASP A 89 9.95 26.48 0.64
CA ASP A 89 8.80 25.80 1.23
C ASP A 89 7.49 26.38 0.73
N SER A 90 6.42 25.61 0.87
CA SER A 90 5.06 26.08 0.65
C SER A 90 4.04 25.15 1.31
N THR A 91 2.79 25.60 1.29
CA THR A 91 1.63 24.84 1.75
C THR A 91 0.63 24.74 0.60
N VAL A 92 0.05 23.57 0.41
CA VAL A 92 -1.00 23.30 -0.58
C VAL A 92 -2.16 22.63 0.10
N THR A 93 -3.36 23.16 -0.14
CA THR A 93 -4.61 22.57 0.32
C THR A 93 -5.59 22.53 -0.84
N HIS A 94 -6.17 21.36 -1.13
CA HIS A 94 -7.19 21.21 -2.16
C HIS A 94 -8.08 20.00 -1.91
N THR A 95 -9.22 19.99 -2.60
CA THR A 95 -10.09 18.83 -2.75
C THR A 95 -9.86 18.21 -4.12
N PHE A 96 -9.96 16.88 -4.23
CA PHE A 96 -9.82 16.16 -5.48
C PHE A 96 -10.96 15.15 -5.67
N THR A 97 -11.30 14.91 -6.93
CA THR A 97 -12.30 13.93 -7.36
C THR A 97 -11.82 13.32 -8.68
N SER A 98 -11.79 12.00 -8.73
CA SER A 98 -11.46 11.20 -9.92
C SER A 98 -12.51 10.11 -10.15
N ALA A 99 -12.23 9.17 -11.06
CA ALA A 99 -13.09 8.01 -11.25
C ALA A 99 -12.98 6.99 -10.10
N ARG A 100 -11.85 6.96 -9.36
CA ARG A 100 -11.55 5.96 -8.33
C ARG A 100 -11.48 6.55 -6.92
N PHE A 101 -11.26 7.85 -6.79
CA PHE A 101 -11.00 8.51 -5.50
C PHE A 101 -11.71 9.86 -5.37
N ASP A 102 -12.21 10.14 -4.17
CA ASP A 102 -12.74 11.43 -3.77
C ASP A 102 -12.14 11.82 -2.42
N GLY A 103 -11.64 13.06 -2.28
CA GLY A 103 -10.91 13.40 -1.08
C GLY A 103 -10.48 14.85 -0.94
N ASN A 104 -9.66 15.08 0.08
CA ASN A 104 -9.00 16.34 0.36
C ASN A 104 -7.60 16.12 0.89
N LEU A 105 -6.78 17.15 0.70
CA LEU A 105 -5.37 17.16 1.01
C LEU A 105 -5.01 18.51 1.61
N SER A 106 -4.18 18.49 2.66
CA SER A 106 -3.52 19.68 3.21
C SER A 106 -2.09 19.33 3.58
N THR A 107 -1.13 19.85 2.82
CA THR A 107 0.29 19.50 3.00
C THR A 107 1.20 20.71 3.03
N ASP A 108 2.25 20.59 3.82
CA ASP A 108 3.44 21.43 3.76
C ASP A 108 4.54 20.67 3.02
N TRP A 109 5.30 21.37 2.19
CA TRP A 109 6.49 20.81 1.58
C TRP A 109 7.67 21.76 1.69
N GLN A 110 8.87 21.18 1.67
CA GLN A 110 10.13 21.90 1.59
C GLN A 110 11.06 21.20 0.61
N TRP A 111 11.89 21.96 -0.10
CA TRP A 111 12.95 21.42 -0.93
C TRP A 111 14.20 22.27 -0.93
N MET A 112 15.32 21.63 -1.25
CA MET A 112 16.63 22.26 -1.41
C MET A 112 17.37 21.65 -2.59
N LEU A 113 17.86 22.50 -3.49
CA LEU A 113 18.69 22.10 -4.61
C LEU A 113 20.16 22.05 -4.16
N ASN A 114 20.76 20.88 -4.18
CA ASN A 114 22.16 20.66 -3.83
C ASN A 114 23.01 20.72 -5.10
N CYS A 115 24.02 21.57 -5.10
CA CYS A 115 24.90 21.81 -6.24
C CYS A 115 26.36 21.45 -5.92
N ASP A 116 27.16 21.26 -6.96
CA ASP A 116 28.61 21.12 -6.83
C ASP A 116 29.31 22.50 -6.69
N ASP A 117 30.65 22.48 -6.62
CA ASP A 117 31.47 23.69 -6.51
C ASP A 117 31.37 24.64 -7.72
N ASN A 118 30.72 24.23 -8.80
CA ASN A 118 30.48 25.03 -10.01
C ASN A 118 29.01 25.47 -10.13
N ASP A 119 28.24 25.42 -9.04
CA ASP A 119 26.81 25.72 -8.99
C ASP A 119 25.97 24.86 -9.96
N LEU A 120 26.45 23.66 -10.31
CA LEU A 120 25.68 22.71 -11.13
C LEU A 120 24.80 21.82 -10.24
N PRO A 121 23.49 21.70 -10.53
CA PRO A 121 22.59 20.79 -9.84
C PRO A 121 23.07 19.33 -9.81
N VAL A 122 23.26 18.78 -8.61
CA VAL A 122 23.67 17.37 -8.38
C VAL A 122 22.51 16.55 -7.85
N SER A 123 21.86 17.03 -6.80
CA SER A 123 20.73 16.36 -6.17
C SER A 123 19.71 17.37 -5.64
N LEU A 124 18.53 16.88 -5.33
CA LEU A 124 17.48 17.67 -4.70
C LEU A 124 16.93 16.91 -3.51
N THR A 125 16.83 17.59 -2.38
CA THR A 125 16.11 17.09 -1.21
C THR A 125 14.70 17.63 -1.27
N TYR A 126 13.68 16.78 -1.11
CA TYR A 126 12.27 17.17 -1.05
C TYR A 126 11.63 16.43 0.13
N ASN A 127 10.98 17.15 1.02
CA ASN A 127 10.22 16.58 2.12
C ASN A 127 8.81 17.14 2.12
N ARG A 128 7.83 16.31 2.44
CA ARG A 128 6.43 16.70 2.52
C ARG A 128 5.79 16.05 3.73
N THR A 129 4.91 16.80 4.39
CA THR A 129 4.03 16.27 5.41
C THR A 129 2.62 16.78 5.20
N GLY A 130 1.62 16.05 5.68
CA GLY A 130 0.27 16.60 5.71
C GLY A 130 -0.84 15.60 5.93
N GLU A 131 -2.03 16.16 6.02
CA GLU A 131 -3.27 15.41 6.22
C GLU A 131 -3.92 15.11 4.87
N VAL A 132 -4.44 13.90 4.74
CA VAL A 132 -5.13 13.44 3.55
C VAL A 132 -6.28 12.55 3.95
N SER A 133 -7.44 12.78 3.36
CA SER A 133 -8.56 11.86 3.47
C SER A 133 -9.12 11.57 2.10
N TYR A 134 -9.48 10.31 1.88
CA TYR A 134 -10.04 9.86 0.62
C TYR A 134 -11.00 8.70 0.81
N GLU A 135 -11.90 8.57 -0.15
CA GLU A 135 -12.78 7.43 -0.33
C GLU A 135 -12.49 6.78 -1.68
N SER A 136 -12.35 5.47 -1.69
CA SER A 136 -12.24 4.65 -2.89
C SER A 136 -13.27 3.53 -2.88
N LEU A 137 -13.27 2.69 -3.92
CA LEU A 137 -14.10 1.48 -3.96
C LEU A 137 -13.75 0.47 -2.86
N ARG A 138 -12.51 0.48 -2.34
CA ARG A 138 -11.99 -0.54 -1.43
C ARG A 138 -11.74 -0.03 -0.01
N LEU A 139 -11.65 1.28 0.18
CA LEU A 139 -11.14 1.88 1.40
C LEU A 139 -11.68 3.30 1.59
N ILE A 140 -12.08 3.67 2.80
CA ILE A 140 -12.17 5.06 3.25
C ILE A 140 -10.99 5.30 4.19
N SER A 141 -10.31 6.43 4.06
CA SER A 141 -9.07 6.74 4.77
C SER A 141 -9.06 8.16 5.30
N SER A 142 -8.48 8.33 6.48
CA SER A 142 -8.08 9.62 7.04
C SER A 142 -6.69 9.46 7.64
N ASP A 143 -5.69 9.99 6.95
CA ASP A 143 -4.29 9.74 7.19
C ASP A 143 -3.49 11.04 7.37
N TYR A 144 -2.35 10.89 8.04
CA TYR A 144 -1.22 11.78 7.97
C TYR A 144 -0.12 11.11 7.14
N ALA A 145 0.39 11.82 6.13
CA ALA A 145 1.47 11.37 5.27
C ALA A 145 2.76 12.13 5.56
N GLU A 146 3.89 11.44 5.51
CA GLU A 146 5.23 12.02 5.54
C GLU A 146 6.11 11.36 4.48
N GLY A 147 6.76 12.17 3.65
CA GLY A 147 7.74 11.72 2.68
C GLY A 147 9.05 12.49 2.77
N ASN A 148 10.15 11.76 2.60
CA ASN A 148 11.51 12.29 2.64
C ASN A 148 12.29 11.73 1.45
N TRP A 149 12.72 12.60 0.55
CA TRP A 149 13.22 12.21 -0.77
C TRP A 149 14.55 12.88 -1.13
N SER A 150 15.39 12.10 -1.79
CA SER A 150 16.55 12.56 -2.54
C SER A 150 16.38 12.20 -4.00
N MET A 151 16.27 13.22 -4.85
CA MET A 151 16.20 13.10 -6.29
C MET A 151 17.58 13.37 -6.91
N THR A 152 18.05 12.48 -7.76
CA THR A 152 19.35 12.60 -8.45
C THR A 152 19.20 12.43 -9.96
N ASN A 153 20.34 12.40 -10.68
CA ASN A 153 20.40 12.39 -12.14
C ASN A 153 19.68 13.60 -12.77
N LEU A 154 19.79 14.77 -12.13
CA LEU A 154 19.00 15.96 -12.47
C LEU A 154 19.24 16.45 -13.90
N LEU A 155 20.51 16.47 -14.34
CA LEU A 155 20.92 17.07 -15.61
C LEU A 155 21.19 16.07 -16.75
N GLY A 156 21.23 14.76 -16.45
CA GLY A 156 21.55 13.67 -17.37
C GLY A 156 20.43 12.64 -17.50
N GLY A 157 20.56 11.70 -18.44
CA GLY A 157 19.60 10.60 -18.63
C GLY A 157 18.16 11.01 -18.99
N ALA A 158 17.30 10.00 -19.13
CA ALA A 158 15.87 10.17 -19.42
C ALA A 158 14.98 10.17 -18.15
N GLU A 159 15.58 9.85 -17.00
CA GLU A 159 14.89 9.56 -15.74
C GLU A 159 15.59 10.27 -14.59
N TYR A 160 14.81 10.69 -13.60
CA TYR A 160 15.30 10.99 -12.26
C TYR A 160 15.40 9.69 -11.46
N LEU A 161 16.33 9.64 -10.50
CA LEU A 161 16.43 8.55 -9.54
C LEU A 161 16.05 9.05 -8.16
N PHE A 162 15.00 8.47 -7.59
CA PHE A 162 14.50 8.79 -6.26
C PHE A 162 14.95 7.76 -5.23
N ASN A 163 15.46 8.27 -4.12
CA ASN A 163 15.82 7.51 -2.93
C ASN A 163 15.10 8.13 -1.73
N GLY A 164 14.56 7.32 -0.81
CA GLY A 164 13.84 7.88 0.32
C GLY A 164 12.86 6.94 0.99
N SER A 165 11.97 7.54 1.77
CA SER A 165 10.89 6.85 2.47
C SER A 165 9.60 7.65 2.39
N TYR A 166 8.49 6.92 2.39
CA TYR A 166 7.14 7.47 2.49
C TYR A 166 6.39 6.73 3.59
N GLU A 167 5.63 7.43 4.40
CA GLU A 167 4.84 6.85 5.47
C GLU A 167 3.43 7.46 5.44
N ARG A 168 2.42 6.60 5.62
CA ARG A 168 1.04 7.00 5.88
C ARG A 168 0.57 6.37 7.17
N ASN A 169 0.16 7.18 8.13
CA ASN A 169 -0.41 6.76 9.40
C ASN A 169 -1.82 7.31 9.54
N GLY A 170 -2.79 6.47 9.88
CA GLY A 170 -4.16 6.94 10.02
C GLY A 170 -5.18 5.86 10.32
N THR A 171 -6.43 6.23 10.17
CA THR A 171 -7.58 5.35 10.35
C THR A 171 -8.22 5.03 9.02
N GLN A 172 -8.55 3.76 8.82
CA GLN A 172 -9.16 3.28 7.58
C GLN A 172 -10.38 2.40 7.85
N GLU A 173 -11.40 2.53 6.99
CA GLU A 173 -12.54 1.62 6.94
C GLU A 173 -12.44 0.80 5.65
N SER A 174 -12.17 -0.49 5.81
CA SER A 174 -12.13 -1.41 4.67
C SER A 174 -13.53 -1.57 4.06
N LYS A 175 -13.62 -1.55 2.73
CA LYS A 175 -14.82 -1.96 1.98
C LYS A 175 -14.68 -3.34 1.36
N VAL A 176 -13.54 -3.98 1.59
CA VAL A 176 -13.26 -5.35 1.13
C VAL A 176 -13.49 -6.33 2.27
N ARG A 177 -13.84 -7.57 1.92
CA ARG A 177 -13.93 -8.70 2.86
C ARG A 177 -14.74 -8.36 4.12
N ASN A 178 -14.09 -8.36 5.27
CA ASN A 178 -14.70 -8.23 6.60
C ASN A 178 -15.07 -6.78 6.93
N GLN A 179 -14.73 -5.83 6.06
CA GLN A 179 -15.01 -4.41 6.23
C GLN A 179 -14.54 -3.90 7.60
N THR A 180 -13.37 -4.37 8.02
CA THR A 180 -12.82 -4.06 9.34
C THR A 180 -12.34 -2.61 9.37
N SER A 181 -12.58 -1.93 10.49
CA SER A 181 -11.95 -0.63 10.75
C SER A 181 -10.57 -0.84 11.33
N LEU A 182 -9.61 -0.06 10.84
CA LEU A 182 -8.18 -0.23 11.03
C LEU A 182 -7.57 1.08 11.50
N GLU A 183 -6.59 0.99 12.39
CA GLU A 183 -5.59 2.03 12.60
C GLU A 183 -4.27 1.48 12.06
N SER A 184 -3.74 2.07 10.98
CA SER A 184 -2.57 1.53 10.27
C SER A 184 -1.49 2.58 10.09
N THR A 185 -0.23 2.12 10.15
CA THR A 185 0.93 2.77 9.54
C THR A 185 1.42 1.93 8.37
N VAL A 186 1.41 2.50 7.17
CA VAL A 186 2.03 1.94 5.95
C VAL A 186 3.30 2.71 5.68
N LYS A 187 4.45 2.04 5.72
CA LYS A 187 5.76 2.66 5.46
C LYS A 187 6.44 2.01 4.27
N PHE A 188 7.00 2.82 3.39
CA PHE A 188 7.75 2.41 2.21
C PHE A 188 9.20 2.89 2.30
N ASN A 189 10.13 2.08 1.83
CA ASN A 189 11.53 2.47 1.61
C ASN A 189 11.92 2.17 0.17
N LEU A 190 12.54 3.16 -0.48
CA LEU A 190 12.83 3.16 -1.90
C LEU A 190 14.30 3.46 -2.13
N THR A 191 14.90 2.73 -3.07
CA THR A 191 16.27 2.95 -3.51
C THR A 191 16.29 2.93 -5.04
N ASP A 192 16.86 3.98 -5.63
CA ASP A 192 17.01 4.18 -7.07
C ASP A 192 15.73 3.94 -7.89
N LEU A 193 14.59 4.45 -7.39
CA LEU A 193 13.34 4.41 -8.15
C LEU A 193 13.45 5.33 -9.38
N ALA A 194 13.26 4.77 -10.57
CA ALA A 194 13.38 5.51 -11.82
C ALA A 194 12.04 6.18 -12.20
N VAL A 195 12.06 7.50 -12.32
CA VAL A 195 10.88 8.32 -12.67
C VAL A 195 11.18 9.15 -13.92
N GLY A 196 10.34 9.03 -14.96
CA GLY A 196 10.59 9.67 -16.25
C GLY A 196 10.48 11.20 -16.22
N LYS A 197 11.39 11.92 -16.86
CA LYS A 197 11.42 13.40 -16.82
C LYS A 197 10.29 14.10 -17.59
N VAL A 198 9.62 13.38 -18.48
CA VAL A 198 8.59 13.93 -19.38
C VAL A 198 7.19 13.63 -18.85
N LYS A 199 6.86 12.34 -18.67
CA LYS A 199 5.56 11.94 -18.13
C LYS A 199 5.49 12.07 -16.60
N ARG A 200 6.63 12.17 -15.91
CA ARG A 200 6.76 12.18 -14.44
C ARG A 200 6.13 10.94 -13.78
N GLN A 201 6.17 9.84 -14.51
CA GLN A 201 5.66 8.55 -14.07
C GLN A 201 6.80 7.63 -13.66
N ILE A 202 6.51 6.73 -12.71
CA ILE A 202 7.44 5.68 -12.29
C ILE A 202 7.60 4.70 -13.45
N ASN A 203 8.83 4.52 -13.91
CA ASN A 203 9.16 3.64 -15.02
C ASN A 203 9.65 2.26 -14.55
N SER A 204 10.44 2.23 -13.48
CA SER A 204 10.97 0.98 -12.92
C SER A 204 11.55 1.17 -11.52
N GLY A 205 11.82 0.05 -10.84
CA GLY A 205 12.49 0.00 -9.53
C GLY A 205 11.82 -0.98 -8.59
N ALA A 206 12.23 -0.96 -7.34
CA ALA A 206 11.60 -1.75 -6.29
C ALA A 206 11.49 -0.94 -4.99
N ALA A 207 10.50 -1.30 -4.18
CA ALA A 207 10.35 -0.78 -2.82
C ALA A 207 10.12 -1.94 -1.84
N THR A 208 10.48 -1.72 -0.58
CA THR A 208 9.99 -2.54 0.52
C THR A 208 8.92 -1.77 1.27
N PHE A 209 7.97 -2.49 1.87
CA PHE A 209 6.99 -1.86 2.74
C PHE A 209 6.73 -2.67 4.01
N THR A 210 6.26 -1.97 5.03
CA THR A 210 5.74 -2.56 6.27
C THR A 210 4.38 -1.94 6.56
N ILE A 211 3.43 -2.77 7.00
CA ILE A 211 2.15 -2.33 7.55
C ILE A 211 2.09 -2.80 9.00
N THR A 212 1.83 -1.88 9.91
CA THR A 212 1.60 -2.17 11.33
C THR A 212 0.33 -1.49 11.79
N GLY A 213 -0.43 -2.11 12.68
CA GLY A 213 -1.66 -1.49 13.14
C GLY A 213 -2.47 -2.31 14.13
N GLU A 214 -3.68 -1.83 14.41
CA GLU A 214 -4.66 -2.47 15.25
C GLU A 214 -6.05 -2.43 14.59
N THR A 215 -6.78 -3.53 14.67
CA THR A 215 -8.18 -3.61 14.22
C THR A 215 -9.11 -3.04 15.29
N SER A 216 -10.34 -2.66 14.90
CA SER A 216 -11.37 -2.22 15.84
C SER A 216 -11.74 -3.25 16.93
N THR A 217 -11.38 -4.52 16.74
CA THR A 217 -11.55 -5.59 17.74
C THR A 217 -10.39 -5.70 18.74
N GLY A 218 -9.36 -4.87 18.60
CA GLY A 218 -8.19 -4.84 19.47
C GLY A 218 -7.07 -5.80 19.08
N ASN A 219 -7.15 -6.40 17.89
CA ASN A 219 -6.11 -7.31 17.39
C ASN A 219 -5.06 -6.51 16.63
N SER A 220 -3.81 -6.56 17.10
CA SER A 220 -2.68 -5.97 16.38
C SER A 220 -2.25 -6.84 15.19
N TYR A 221 -1.73 -6.21 14.15
CA TYR A 221 -1.11 -6.87 13.00
C TYR A 221 0.21 -6.21 12.60
N SER A 222 1.06 -7.00 11.96
CA SER A 222 2.26 -6.54 11.30
C SER A 222 2.54 -7.43 10.10
N LEU A 223 2.74 -6.83 8.93
CA LEU A 223 3.13 -7.52 7.72
C LEU A 223 4.16 -6.69 6.94
N SER A 224 4.91 -7.38 6.09
CA SER A 224 5.90 -6.74 5.23
C SER A 224 5.90 -7.38 3.86
N GLY A 225 6.33 -6.63 2.87
CA GLY A 225 6.38 -7.10 1.50
C GLY A 225 7.29 -6.25 0.63
N THR A 226 7.25 -6.55 -0.67
CA THR A 226 7.98 -5.82 -1.69
C THR A 226 7.06 -5.36 -2.79
N ILE A 227 7.42 -4.26 -3.45
CA ILE A 227 6.75 -3.77 -4.65
C ILE A 227 7.76 -3.77 -5.78
N ILE A 228 7.35 -4.26 -6.95
CA ILE A 228 8.09 -4.16 -8.20
C ILE A 228 7.33 -3.22 -9.13
N PHE A 229 7.99 -2.15 -9.57
CA PHE A 229 7.39 -1.19 -10.51
C PHE A 229 7.70 -1.62 -11.95
N LEU A 230 6.65 -1.80 -12.75
CA LEU A 230 6.74 -2.32 -14.12
C LEU A 230 6.64 -1.24 -15.19
N GLY A 231 6.36 0.01 -14.79
CA GLY A 231 6.17 1.13 -15.69
C GLY A 231 4.72 1.30 -16.16
N ASP A 232 4.43 2.45 -16.78
CA ASP A 232 3.10 2.82 -17.32
C ASP A 232 1.94 2.60 -16.33
N GLY A 233 2.20 2.75 -15.02
CA GLY A 233 1.20 2.61 -13.94
C GLY A 233 1.08 1.23 -13.31
N ALA A 234 1.67 0.20 -13.91
CA ALA A 234 1.60 -1.15 -13.38
C ALA A 234 2.65 -1.37 -12.28
N ALA A 235 2.23 -2.00 -11.17
CA ALA A 235 3.12 -2.51 -10.15
C ALA A 235 2.63 -3.85 -9.59
N GLU A 236 3.56 -4.64 -9.07
CA GLU A 236 3.30 -5.91 -8.41
C GLU A 236 3.64 -5.81 -6.92
N VAL A 237 2.65 -6.04 -6.06
CA VAL A 237 2.79 -6.14 -4.61
C VAL A 237 2.97 -7.61 -4.25
N VAL A 238 4.03 -7.93 -3.52
CA VAL A 238 4.31 -9.31 -3.06
C VAL A 238 4.18 -9.38 -1.55
N ILE A 239 3.20 -10.15 -1.08
CA ILE A 239 2.94 -10.42 0.34
C ILE A 239 2.96 -11.94 0.52
N ASN A 240 3.78 -12.44 1.44
CA ASN A 240 3.89 -13.88 1.74
C ASN A 240 4.14 -14.78 0.51
N GLY A 241 4.78 -14.24 -0.53
CA GLY A 241 5.05 -14.94 -1.80
C GLY A 241 3.91 -14.93 -2.81
N THR A 242 2.74 -14.37 -2.45
CA THR A 242 1.62 -14.14 -3.37
C THR A 242 1.79 -12.79 -4.06
N VAL A 243 1.53 -12.75 -5.37
CA VAL A 243 1.66 -11.56 -6.21
C VAL A 243 0.29 -10.95 -6.49
N TYR A 244 0.17 -9.65 -6.24
CA TYR A 244 -1.03 -8.85 -6.47
C TYR A 244 -0.69 -7.70 -7.43
N ALA A 245 -1.39 -7.62 -8.56
CA ALA A 245 -1.25 -6.50 -9.47
C ALA A 245 -2.03 -5.27 -8.96
N ILE A 246 -1.42 -4.10 -9.01
CA ILE A 246 -2.05 -2.81 -8.70
C ILE A 246 -1.81 -1.81 -9.84
N ASP A 247 -2.68 -0.81 -9.91
CA ASP A 247 -2.58 0.30 -10.85
C ASP A 247 -2.44 1.63 -10.09
N LEU A 248 -1.37 2.36 -10.39
CA LEU A 248 -0.96 3.59 -9.71
C LEU A 248 -1.57 4.87 -10.29
N TYR A 249 -2.21 4.83 -11.46
CA TYR A 249 -2.68 6.02 -12.20
C TYR A 249 -4.18 5.97 -12.54
#